data_AF-A0A5N5E5E2-F1
#
_entry.id   AF-A0A5N5E5E2-F1
#
_cell.length_a   1.000
_cell.length_b   1.000
_cell.length_c   1.000
_cell.angle_alpha   90.00
_cell.angle_beta   90.00
_cell.angle_gamma   90.00
#
_symmetry.space_group_name_H-M   'P 1'
#
loop_
_entity.id
_entity.type
_entity.pdbx_description
1 polymer ?
#
loop_
_entity_poly.entity_id
_entity_poly.type
_entity_poly.pdbx_seq_one_letter_code
_entity_poly.pdbx_strand_id
1 'polypeptide(L)'
;MTDHHYSEDQLALDLKWWAAANYLTVAQIYLKDNTLLREPLRAEHIKPRLLGHWGTSPGLSMIYTLLNRHIVATDADWLYVTGPGHGGPALVASTYLEGTYSEIYPEVSDDAEGIHRMCRR
;
A
#
# COMPACT_ATOMS: atom_id res chain seq x y z
N MET A 1 33.47 -4.36 0.81
CA MET A 1 32.07 -4.65 0.41
C MET A 1 31.52 -5.56 1.49
N THR A 2 30.74 -5.01 2.41
CA THR A 2 29.94 -5.82 3.34
C THR A 2 28.95 -6.60 2.50
N ASP A 3 29.00 -7.93 2.62
CA ASP A 3 28.06 -8.83 1.97
C ASP A 3 26.69 -8.61 2.63
N HIS A 4 25.91 -7.69 2.07
CA HIS A 4 24.53 -7.49 2.49
C HIS A 4 23.70 -8.64 1.91
N HIS A 5 23.82 -9.80 2.54
CA HIS A 5 23.03 -10.97 2.21
C HIS A 5 21.54 -10.62 2.42
N TYR A 6 20.81 -10.48 1.32
CA TYR A 6 19.36 -10.34 1.35
C TYR A 6 18.80 -11.73 1.59
N SER A 7 18.57 -12.07 2.86
CA SER A 7 18.16 -13.42 3.23
C SER A 7 16.79 -13.76 2.65
N GLU A 8 16.53 -15.06 2.48
CA GLU A 8 15.22 -15.54 1.99
C GLU A 8 14.06 -15.04 2.87
N ASP A 9 14.26 -14.96 4.18
CA ASP A 9 13.26 -14.43 5.12
C ASP A 9 12.97 -12.94 4.90
N GLN A 10 14.00 -12.14 4.65
CA GLN A 10 13.85 -10.72 4.35
C GLN A 10 13.13 -10.52 3.02
N LEU A 11 13.53 -11.29 2.00
CA LEU A 11 12.85 -11.28 0.70
C LEU A 11 11.38 -11.67 0.84
N ALA A 12 11.07 -12.72 1.61
CA ALA A 12 9.71 -13.16 1.85
C ALA A 12 8.86 -12.11 2.59
N LEU A 13 9.46 -11.39 3.54
CA LEU A 13 8.79 -10.31 4.27
C LEU A 13 8.47 -9.13 3.34
N ASP A 14 9.45 -8.67 2.56
CA ASP A 14 9.29 -7.55 1.64
C ASP A 14 8.27 -7.88 0.54
N LEU A 15 8.28 -9.11 0.01
CA LEU A 15 7.27 -9.56 -0.96
C LEU A 15 5.86 -9.57 -0.35
N LYS A 16 5.69 -9.96 0.91
CA LYS A 16 4.39 -9.91 1.60
C LYS A 16 3.91 -8.47 1.80
N TRP A 17 4.80 -7.58 2.23
CA TRP A 17 4.47 -6.17 2.43
C TRP A 17 4.09 -5.51 1.10
N TRP A 18 4.89 -5.76 0.04
CA TRP A 18 4.60 -5.28 -1.31
C TRP A 18 3.26 -5.80 -1.84
N ALA A 19 2.96 -7.08 -1.61
CA ALA A 19 1.66 -7.66 -1.98
C ALA A 19 0.49 -7.00 -1.23
N ALA A 20 0.64 -6.71 0.07
CA ALA A 20 -0.37 -6.01 0.86
C ALA A 20 -0.61 -4.58 0.32
N ALA A 21 0.46 -3.83 0.06
CA ALA A 21 0.37 -2.48 -0.50
C ALA A 21 -0.31 -2.48 -1.88
N ASN A 22 0.04 -3.45 -2.73
CA ASN A 22 -0.59 -3.60 -4.06
C ASN A 22 -2.07 -3.98 -3.94
N TYR A 23 -2.41 -4.87 -3.01
CA TYR A 23 -3.80 -5.23 -2.76
C TYR A 23 -4.63 -4.02 -2.35
N LEU A 24 -4.16 -3.25 -1.36
CA LEU A 24 -4.84 -2.04 -0.90
C LEU A 24 -4.94 -0.98 -2.01
N THR A 25 -3.92 -0.87 -2.87
CA THR A 25 -3.95 0.02 -4.03
C THR A 25 -5.07 -0.37 -5.01
N VAL A 26 -5.19 -1.66 -5.34
CA VAL A 26 -6.28 -2.17 -6.18
C VAL A 26 -7.62 -1.99 -5.49
N ALA A 27 -7.73 -2.30 -4.19
CA ALA A 27 -8.97 -2.12 -3.44
C ALA A 27 -9.45 -0.66 -3.49
N GLN A 28 -8.55 0.31 -3.31
CA GLN A 28 -8.87 1.73 -3.44
C GLN A 28 -9.38 2.12 -4.84
N ILE A 29 -8.80 1.56 -5.91
CA ILE A 29 -9.18 1.91 -7.29
C ILE A 29 -10.53 1.28 -7.67
N TYR A 30 -10.80 0.04 -7.24
CA TYR A 30 -11.87 -0.77 -7.78
C TYR A 30 -13.04 -1.05 -6.81
N LEU A 31 -12.80 -1.13 -5.51
CA LEU A 31 -13.79 -1.63 -4.55
C LEU A 31 -14.44 -0.49 -3.76
N LYS A 32 -15.75 -0.59 -3.54
CA LYS A 32 -16.53 0.30 -2.65
C LYS A 32 -17.13 -0.43 -1.45
N ASP A 33 -17.06 -1.76 -1.45
CA ASP A 33 -17.54 -2.67 -0.41
C ASP A 33 -16.77 -4.00 -0.52
N ASN A 34 -16.89 -4.87 0.48
CA ASN A 34 -16.18 -6.17 0.58
C ASN A 34 -14.68 -6.01 0.26
N THR A 35 -14.06 -4.97 0.81
CA THR A 35 -12.72 -4.49 0.46
C THR A 35 -11.60 -5.46 0.84
N LEU A 36 -11.91 -6.45 1.69
CA LEU A 36 -11.03 -7.55 2.09
C LEU A 36 -11.41 -8.90 1.47
N LEU A 37 -12.40 -8.93 0.55
CA LEU A 37 -12.90 -10.14 -0.11
C LEU A 37 -13.25 -11.28 0.86
N ARG A 38 -13.94 -10.95 1.97
CA ARG A 38 -14.40 -11.94 2.97
C ARG A 38 -15.53 -12.83 2.45
N GLU A 39 -16.21 -12.38 1.40
CA GLU A 39 -17.17 -13.14 0.62
C GLU A 39 -16.84 -13.08 -0.88
N PRO A 40 -17.38 -13.98 -1.72
CA PRO A 40 -17.13 -13.97 -3.16
C PRO A 40 -17.41 -12.60 -3.79
N LEU A 41 -16.51 -12.14 -4.66
CA LEU A 41 -16.62 -10.84 -5.32
C LEU A 41 -17.87 -10.78 -6.23
N ARG A 42 -18.64 -9.70 -6.09
CA ARG A 42 -19.83 -9.42 -6.90
C ARG A 42 -19.73 -8.04 -7.52
N ALA A 43 -20.45 -7.81 -8.62
CA ALA A 43 -20.47 -6.50 -9.30
C ALA A 43 -20.89 -5.36 -8.37
N GLU A 44 -21.76 -5.64 -7.40
CA GLU A 44 -22.21 -4.66 -6.40
C GLU A 44 -21.11 -4.15 -5.47
N HIS A 45 -19.99 -4.87 -5.34
CA HIS A 45 -18.83 -4.44 -4.54
C HIS A 45 -17.90 -3.48 -5.30
N ILE A 46 -18.08 -3.36 -6.62
CA ILE A 46 -17.20 -2.58 -7.50
C ILE A 46 -17.71 -1.13 -7.59
N LYS A 47 -16.79 -0.17 -7.61
CA LYS A 47 -17.09 1.24 -7.85
C LYS A 47 -17.77 1.42 -9.21
N PRO A 48 -18.87 2.19 -9.32
CA PRO A 48 -19.55 2.42 -10.60
C PRO A 48 -18.69 3.24 -11.58
N ARG A 49 -17.74 4.01 -11.07
CA ARG A 49 -16.74 4.74 -11.85
C ARG A 49 -15.36 4.41 -11.30
N LEU A 50 -14.51 3.85 -12.16
CA LEU A 50 -13.14 3.49 -11.82
C LEU A 50 -12.24 4.70 -12.03
N LEU A 51 -11.62 5.17 -10.95
CA LEU A 51 -10.73 6.32 -10.95
C LEU A 51 -9.44 5.95 -10.22
N GLY A 52 -8.32 6.29 -10.82
CA GLY A 52 -6.99 5.96 -10.31
C GLY A 52 -6.13 5.31 -11.39
N HIS A 53 -4.83 5.20 -11.13
CA HIS A 53 -3.87 4.66 -12.07
C HIS A 53 -3.17 3.45 -11.46
N TRP A 54 -3.22 2.33 -12.16
CA TRP A 54 -2.51 1.12 -11.77
C TRP A 54 -1.08 1.07 -12.31
N GLY A 55 -0.85 1.53 -13.55
CA GLY A 55 0.38 1.21 -14.30
C GLY A 55 1.70 1.52 -13.59
N THR A 56 1.79 2.64 -12.85
CA THR A 56 2.99 3.00 -12.09
C THR A 56 3.00 2.47 -10.65
N SER A 57 1.85 2.04 -10.13
CA SER A 57 1.63 1.81 -8.69
C SER A 57 2.44 0.66 -8.10
N PRO A 58 2.57 -0.52 -8.75
CA PRO A 58 3.43 -1.60 -8.26
C PRO A 58 4.90 -1.21 -8.16
N GLY A 59 5.38 -0.38 -9.08
CA GLY A 59 6.75 0.12 -9.05
C GLY A 59 6.98 1.06 -7.86
N LEU A 60 6.02 1.96 -7.59
CA LEU A 60 6.08 2.85 -6.44
C LEU A 60 6.04 2.11 -5.11
N SER A 61 5.13 1.16 -4.94
CA SER A 61 5.03 0.36 -3.72
C SER A 61 6.27 -0.53 -3.51
N MET A 62 6.87 -1.07 -4.58
CA MET A 62 8.11 -1.84 -4.50
C MET A 62 9.27 -0.97 -4.00
N ILE A 63 9.45 0.22 -4.58
CA ILE A 63 10.47 1.17 -4.15
C ILE A 63 10.24 1.55 -2.69
N TYR A 64 9.01 1.88 -2.31
CA TYR A 64 8.65 2.19 -0.92
C TYR A 64 9.06 1.07 0.04
N THR A 65 8.75 -0.19 -0.29
CA THR A 65 9.10 -1.38 0.52
C THR A 65 10.61 -1.47 0.74
N LEU A 66 11.39 -1.39 -0.34
CA LEU A 66 12.84 -1.54 -0.29
C LEU A 66 13.52 -0.36 0.42
N LEU A 67 12.99 0.85 0.26
CA LEU A 67 13.47 2.03 0.98
C LEU A 67 13.17 1.92 2.48
N ASN A 68 11.98 1.47 2.87
CA ASN A 68 11.64 1.24 4.28
C ASN A 68 12.59 0.24 4.93
N ARG A 69 12.91 -0.86 4.25
CA ARG A 69 13.92 -1.82 4.73
C ARG A 69 15.28 -1.15 4.91
N HIS A 70 15.70 -0.32 3.96
CA HIS A 70 16.98 0.36 4.04
C HIS A 70 17.02 1.36 5.21
N ILE A 71 15.95 2.14 5.40
CA ILE A 71 15.79 3.06 6.53
C ILE A 71 15.91 2.29 7.85
N VAL A 72 15.15 1.20 8.03
CA VAL A 72 15.20 0.40 9.27
C VAL A 72 16.59 -0.20 9.50
N ALA A 73 17.29 -0.65 8.45
CA ALA A 73 18.60 -1.28 8.57
C ALA A 73 19.74 -0.29 8.85
N THR A 74 19.56 0.98 8.55
CA THR A 74 20.64 1.99 8.58
C THR A 74 20.37 3.20 9.44
N ASP A 75 19.13 3.38 9.93
CA ASP A 75 18.66 4.56 10.65
C ASP A 75 18.86 5.86 9.83
N ALA A 76 18.73 5.76 8.50
CA ALA A 76 18.94 6.89 7.59
C ALA A 76 17.67 7.71 7.39
N ASP A 77 17.83 9.04 7.32
CA ASP A 77 16.74 9.97 6.96
C ASP A 77 16.54 10.03 5.43
N TRP A 78 15.31 9.82 4.97
CA TRP A 78 14.94 9.83 3.55
C TRP A 78 13.68 10.67 3.29
N LEU A 79 13.62 11.31 2.13
CA LEU A 79 12.42 11.93 1.59
C LEU A 79 12.03 11.25 0.28
N TYR A 80 10.83 10.68 0.21
CA TYR A 80 10.35 10.04 -1.01
C TYR A 80 9.61 11.05 -1.91
N VAL A 81 10.30 11.54 -2.94
CA VAL A 81 9.70 12.37 -4.00
C VAL A 81 9.19 11.49 -5.15
N THR A 82 7.88 11.46 -5.34
CA THR A 82 7.24 10.64 -6.39
C THR A 82 7.05 11.44 -7.68
N GLY A 83 7.85 11.13 -8.70
CA GLY A 83 7.71 11.69 -10.05
C GLY A 83 6.37 11.35 -10.72
N PRO A 84 6.00 10.07 -10.88
CA PRO A 84 4.70 9.68 -11.44
C PRO A 84 3.59 9.79 -10.39
N GLY A 85 3.29 11.02 -9.94
CA GLY A 85 2.35 11.31 -8.84
C GLY A 85 0.89 10.88 -9.07
N HIS A 86 0.53 10.52 -10.30
CA HIS A 86 -0.78 9.95 -10.62
C HIS A 86 -1.00 8.54 -10.01
N GLY A 87 0.06 7.90 -9.50
CA GLY A 87 0.02 6.68 -8.69
C GLY A 87 -0.30 6.91 -7.20
N GLY A 88 -0.96 8.01 -6.84
CA GLY A 88 -1.28 8.39 -5.45
C GLY A 88 -1.82 7.27 -4.54
N PRO A 89 -2.74 6.38 -5.00
CA PRO A 89 -3.22 5.27 -4.19
C PRO A 89 -2.13 4.32 -3.65
N ALA A 90 -1.00 4.21 -4.35
CA ALA A 90 0.14 3.42 -3.89
C ALA A 90 0.78 4.01 -2.63
N LEU A 91 0.96 5.34 -2.58
CA LEU A 91 1.51 6.01 -1.40
C LEU A 91 0.49 6.04 -0.25
N VAL A 92 -0.80 6.18 -0.55
CA VAL A 92 -1.87 6.05 0.46
C VAL A 92 -1.85 4.66 1.08
N ALA A 93 -1.74 3.59 0.27
CA ALA A 93 -1.63 2.23 0.77
C ALA A 93 -0.38 2.04 1.66
N SER A 94 0.77 2.54 1.22
CA SER A 94 2.02 2.45 1.99
C SER A 94 1.95 3.18 3.33
N THR A 95 1.49 4.43 3.32
CA THR A 95 1.34 5.26 4.54
C THR A 95 0.27 4.72 5.49
N TYR A 96 -0.75 4.04 4.96
CA TYR A 96 -1.71 3.29 5.78
C TYR A 96 -1.05 2.09 6.47
N LEU A 97 -0.27 1.27 5.73
CA LEU A 97 0.39 0.08 6.30
C LEU A 97 1.45 0.39 7.35
N GLU A 98 2.12 1.54 7.28
CA GLU A 98 3.06 1.99 8.32
C GLU A 98 2.39 2.78 9.45
N GLY A 99 1.07 3.06 9.35
CA GLY A 99 0.26 3.70 10.39
C GLY A 99 0.13 5.22 10.31
N THR A 100 1.04 5.91 9.60
CA THR A 100 1.07 7.39 9.53
C THR A 100 -0.19 7.98 8.91
N TYR A 101 -0.83 7.28 7.97
CA TYR A 101 -2.12 7.71 7.40
C TYR A 101 -3.20 7.81 8.48
N SER A 102 -3.27 6.84 9.39
CA SER A 102 -4.27 6.76 10.46
C SER A 102 -3.98 7.74 11.60
N GLU A 103 -2.72 8.13 11.81
CA GLU A 103 -2.36 9.23 12.72
C GLU A 103 -2.92 10.57 12.23
N ILE A 104 -2.89 10.80 10.91
CA ILE A 104 -3.39 12.03 10.28
C ILE A 104 -4.92 11.99 10.08
N TYR A 105 -5.47 10.82 9.76
CA TYR A 105 -6.90 10.59 9.53
C TYR A 105 -7.44 9.51 10.49
N PRO A 106 -7.69 9.84 11.77
CA PRO A 106 -8.07 8.86 12.80
C PRO A 106 -9.34 8.06 12.51
N GLU A 107 -10.23 8.60 11.67
CA GLU A 107 -11.43 7.94 11.20
C GLU A 107 -11.16 6.82 10.18
N VAL A 108 -9.93 6.69 9.70
CA VAL A 108 -9.42 5.55 8.93
C VAL A 108 -8.54 4.74 9.86
N SER A 109 -9.18 3.92 10.70
CA SER A 109 -8.53 3.07 11.70
C SER A 109 -7.64 1.99 11.08
N ASP A 110 -6.67 1.46 11.83
CA ASP A 110 -5.88 0.30 11.42
C ASP A 110 -6.66 -1.02 11.57
N ASP A 111 -7.80 -1.13 10.89
CA ASP A 111 -8.66 -2.31 10.90
C ASP A 111 -9.48 -2.44 9.60
N ALA A 112 -10.31 -3.48 9.54
CA ALA A 112 -11.15 -3.75 8.37
C ALA A 112 -12.11 -2.59 8.04
N GLU A 113 -12.60 -1.86 9.06
CA GLU A 113 -13.51 -0.74 8.86
C GLU A 113 -12.75 0.48 8.31
N GLY A 114 -11.54 0.73 8.79
CA GLY A 114 -10.66 1.76 8.22
C GLY A 114 -10.28 1.46 6.77
N ILE A 115 -9.92 0.22 6.43
CA ILE A 115 -9.67 -0.18 5.04
C ILE A 115 -10.92 0.07 4.16
N HIS A 116 -12.10 -0.28 4.67
CA HIS A 116 -13.36 -0.02 3.98
C HIS A 116 -13.59 1.48 3.77
N ARG A 117 -13.35 2.32 4.78
CA ARG A 117 -13.44 3.78 4.68
C ARG A 117 -12.43 4.37 3.70
N MET A 118 -11.17 3.92 3.76
CA MET A 118 -10.10 4.36 2.85
C MET A 118 -10.48 4.10 1.39
N CYS A 119 -11.01 2.92 1.09
CA CYS A 119 -11.41 2.58 -0.28
C CYS A 119 -12.61 3.40 -0.78
N ARG A 120 -13.43 3.97 0.10
CA ARG A 120 -14.62 4.74 -0.27
C ARG A 120 -14.39 6.25 -0.41
N ARG A 121 -13.26 6.76 0.08
CA ARG A 121 -12.80 8.12 -0.19
C ARG A 121 -12.49 8.31 -1.68
#